data_AF-A0A0R1QUD9-F1
#
_entry.id   AF-A0A0R1QUD9-F1
#
_cell.length_a   1.000
_cell.length_b   1.000
_cell.length_c   1.000
_cell.angle_alpha   90.00
_cell.angle_beta   90.00
_cell.angle_gamma   90.00
#
_symmetry.space_group_name_H-M   'P 1'
#
loop_
_entity.id
_entity.type
_entity.pdbx_description
1 polymer ?
#
loop_
_entity_poly.entity_id
_entity_poly.type
_entity_poly.pdbx_seq_one_letter_code
_entity_poly.pdbx_strand_id
1 'polypeptide(L)'
;MSFFIWTNTARYQRGRNIDVTSAESNKNEIPINQVISPTQVIWHDDSDQHLIYNSNENISLSIQKVMQDWKIEQPKEVSKKDGAYYQKVIQGKNMLQMVYPTSINTNVFGYLLGNNGLKNGKSLQFNRILINLKDKKDQNIYLANDSNYAVYKLKVDNASAVPITKLVDKANVNLKVRLNIMKHGVFTFYVDPIKMKSYSYVISGKKDNEYTTALFDSNTNGLVTSEDNNIYTYSYGESKRLTSDHNTEELSFDDYTDTSVPKTQLAFLQRGYQKVIDLQNPISNLRLYSATWSNKNLIFREYVEGFPIFKKSQFGSIRIKFSRKGSSEHFLNKVLEVPVPSTQAATTLKSTNEIFKGLQRVGFSPNDVQEVEVGYQWEGETDNEKVVDLKPTYYIKIDGHWKPYNEWTNESAEED
;
A
#
# COMPACT_ATOMS: atom_id res chain seq x y z
N MET A 1 11.63 27.60 -38.12
CA MET A 1 12.58 26.91 -37.21
C MET A 1 11.98 26.98 -35.82
N SER A 2 11.36 25.89 -35.39
CA SER A 2 10.42 25.88 -34.27
C SER A 2 11.11 25.40 -32.99
N PHE A 3 11.18 26.28 -31.99
CA PHE A 3 11.47 25.93 -30.61
C PHE A 3 10.23 25.26 -30.00
N PHE A 4 10.25 23.93 -29.84
CA PHE A 4 9.31 23.24 -28.97
C PHE A 4 9.92 23.10 -27.59
N ILE A 5 9.41 23.90 -26.65
CA ILE A 5 9.75 23.84 -25.23
C ILE A 5 9.15 22.56 -24.65
N TRP A 6 10.04 21.71 -24.15
CA TRP A 6 9.73 20.43 -23.55
C TRP A 6 9.22 20.64 -22.11
N THR A 7 7.90 20.79 -21.94
CA THR A 7 7.27 20.71 -20.61
C THR A 7 7.06 19.25 -20.23
N ASN A 8 8.17 18.54 -19.97
CA ASN A 8 8.15 17.22 -19.38
C ASN A 8 7.72 17.36 -17.92
N THR A 9 6.57 16.80 -17.56
CA THR A 9 6.11 16.68 -16.19
C THR A 9 6.54 15.34 -15.62
N ALA A 10 7.71 15.31 -14.97
CA ALA A 10 8.12 14.26 -14.05
C ALA A 10 7.25 14.35 -12.77
N ARG A 11 6.04 13.78 -12.87
CA ARG A 11 4.99 13.83 -11.84
C ARG A 11 5.20 12.68 -10.85
N TYR A 12 6.05 12.92 -9.87
CA TYR A 12 6.05 12.39 -8.49
C TYR A 12 7.39 12.71 -7.79
N GLN A 13 8.42 13.11 -8.53
CA GLN A 13 9.71 13.56 -7.97
C GLN A 13 9.84 15.09 -7.86
N ARG A 14 9.11 15.89 -8.66
CA ARG A 14 9.20 17.37 -8.62
C ARG A 14 8.46 18.07 -7.47
N GLY A 15 7.89 17.33 -6.52
CA GLY A 15 7.30 17.91 -5.31
C GLY A 15 8.33 18.36 -4.26
N ARG A 16 9.61 17.98 -4.41
CA ARG A 16 10.72 18.54 -3.63
C ARG A 16 11.59 19.37 -4.57
N ASN A 17 11.82 20.63 -4.22
CA ASN A 17 13.04 21.32 -4.64
C ASN A 17 14.21 20.50 -4.11
N ILE A 18 14.78 19.64 -4.95
CA ILE A 18 16.11 19.09 -4.74
C ILE A 18 16.96 19.81 -5.77
N ASP A 19 17.60 20.89 -5.31
CA ASP A 19 18.70 21.51 -6.04
C ASP A 19 19.75 20.44 -6.29
N VAL A 20 19.98 20.11 -7.56
CA VAL A 20 21.00 19.14 -7.98
C VAL A 20 22.37 19.83 -8.00
N THR A 21 22.73 20.51 -6.92
CA THR A 21 24.06 21.07 -6.69
C THR A 21 24.21 21.40 -5.21
N SER A 22 24.58 20.41 -4.39
CA SER A 22 25.49 20.52 -3.24
C SER A 22 25.28 19.40 -2.22
N ALA A 23 26.40 18.82 -1.78
CA ALA A 23 26.70 18.27 -0.45
C ALA A 23 25.66 17.39 0.27
N GLU A 24 26.11 16.17 0.60
CA GLU A 24 25.89 15.49 1.89
C GLU A 24 24.66 15.95 2.69
N SER A 25 23.48 15.48 2.29
CA SER A 25 22.29 15.48 3.14
C SER A 25 21.68 14.08 3.13
N ASN A 26 21.46 13.57 4.35
CA ASN A 26 21.10 12.18 4.64
C ASN A 26 19.88 11.69 3.84
N LYS A 27 20.06 10.57 3.13
CA LYS A 27 19.05 9.81 2.37
C LYS A 27 17.91 9.18 3.23
N ASN A 28 17.62 9.70 4.43
CA ASN A 28 16.62 9.21 5.41
C ASN A 28 15.21 9.86 5.26
N GLU A 29 14.82 10.38 4.10
CA GLU A 29 13.78 11.42 4.02
C GLU A 29 12.31 11.00 3.75
N ILE A 30 11.96 9.71 3.62
CA ILE A 30 10.54 9.33 3.37
C ILE A 30 9.86 9.06 4.69
N PRO A 31 8.84 9.82 5.12
CA PRO A 31 8.27 9.65 6.45
C PRO A 31 7.44 8.36 6.55
N ILE A 32 7.43 7.73 7.72
CA ILE A 32 6.69 6.48 7.98
C ILE A 32 5.18 6.58 7.66
N ASN A 33 4.57 7.75 7.78
CA ASN A 33 3.16 7.98 7.43
C ASN A 33 2.90 7.93 5.92
N GLN A 34 3.92 8.03 5.07
CA GLN A 34 3.81 7.77 3.64
C GLN A 34 3.81 6.27 3.35
N VAL A 35 4.57 5.46 4.11
CA VAL A 35 4.60 4.00 3.92
C VAL A 35 3.40 3.33 4.60
N ILE A 36 3.02 3.81 5.78
CA ILE A 36 1.87 3.35 6.55
C ILE A 36 0.75 4.37 6.37
N SER A 37 0.11 4.31 5.22
CA SER A 37 -0.97 5.22 4.85
C SER A 37 -2.22 4.45 4.42
N PRO A 38 -3.39 5.10 4.44
CA PRO A 38 -4.51 4.67 3.63
C PRO A 38 -4.09 4.53 2.16
N THR A 39 -4.63 3.53 1.48
CA THR A 39 -4.37 3.26 0.05
C THR A 39 -5.57 3.58 -0.82
N GLN A 40 -6.78 3.66 -0.23
CA GLN A 40 -7.98 4.12 -0.92
C GLN A 40 -8.57 5.35 -0.22
N VAL A 41 -9.06 6.29 -1.03
CA VAL A 41 -9.90 7.39 -0.59
C VAL A 41 -11.22 7.30 -1.34
N ILE A 42 -12.30 7.12 -0.60
CA ILE A 42 -13.65 6.93 -1.16
C ILE A 42 -14.52 8.08 -0.67
N TRP A 43 -15.07 8.85 -1.59
CA TRP A 43 -16.00 9.92 -1.29
C TRP A 43 -17.42 9.49 -1.67
N HIS A 44 -18.35 9.54 -0.72
CA HIS A 44 -19.77 9.44 -1.02
C HIS A 44 -20.31 10.86 -1.18
N ASP A 45 -20.76 11.21 -2.39
CA ASP A 45 -21.47 12.46 -2.62
C ASP A 45 -22.93 12.38 -2.13
N ASP A 46 -23.85 13.18 -2.67
CA ASP A 46 -25.27 13.11 -2.30
C ASP A 46 -26.00 11.86 -2.84
N SER A 47 -25.38 11.16 -3.78
CA SER A 47 -25.90 10.03 -4.56
C SER A 47 -24.99 8.79 -4.47
N ASP A 48 -23.79 8.86 -5.05
CA ASP A 48 -22.92 7.75 -5.38
C ASP A 48 -21.62 7.76 -4.58
N GLN A 49 -20.98 6.61 -4.47
CA GLN A 49 -19.63 6.47 -3.92
C GLN A 49 -18.60 6.51 -5.05
N HIS A 50 -17.49 7.17 -4.80
CA HIS A 50 -16.44 7.43 -5.77
C HIS A 50 -15.08 7.13 -5.14
N LEU A 51 -14.31 6.24 -5.74
CA LEU A 51 -12.89 6.13 -5.44
C LEU A 51 -12.18 7.26 -6.16
N ILE A 52 -11.52 8.12 -5.39
CA ILE A 52 -10.89 9.35 -5.90
C ILE A 52 -9.39 9.32 -5.66
N TYR A 53 -8.65 9.86 -6.63
CA TYR A 53 -7.22 10.15 -6.48
C TYR A 53 -6.80 11.30 -7.39
N ASN A 54 -5.58 11.80 -7.17
CA ASN A 54 -5.01 12.87 -7.98
C ASN A 54 -3.64 12.44 -8.50
N SER A 55 -3.48 12.41 -9.82
CA SER A 55 -2.18 12.05 -10.44
C SER A 55 -1.06 13.07 -10.22
N ASN A 56 -1.34 14.19 -9.56
CA ASN A 56 -0.34 15.21 -9.23
C ASN A 56 0.02 15.27 -7.74
N GLU A 57 -0.81 14.70 -6.85
CA GLU A 57 -0.58 14.71 -5.41
C GLU A 57 -1.18 13.49 -4.72
N ASN A 58 -0.51 12.95 -3.69
CA ASN A 58 -1.08 11.86 -2.89
C ASN A 58 -2.19 12.40 -1.96
N ILE A 59 -3.44 12.25 -2.37
CA ILE A 59 -4.61 12.76 -1.64
C ILE A 59 -4.67 12.25 -0.20
N SER A 60 -4.35 10.97 0.06
CA SER A 60 -4.35 10.40 1.41
C SER A 60 -3.32 11.09 2.32
N LEU A 61 -2.10 11.29 1.83
CA LEU A 61 -1.05 11.98 2.58
C LEU A 61 -1.41 13.45 2.81
N SER A 62 -1.99 14.12 1.80
CA SER A 62 -2.46 15.50 1.93
C SER A 62 -3.57 15.62 3.00
N ILE A 63 -4.52 14.69 3.06
CA ILE A 63 -5.55 14.67 4.10
C ILE A 63 -4.93 14.40 5.48
N GLN A 64 -4.04 13.41 5.60
CA GLN A 64 -3.34 13.14 6.86
C GLN A 64 -2.58 14.38 7.36
N LYS A 65 -1.94 15.14 6.47
CA LYS A 65 -1.27 16.40 6.82
C LYS A 65 -2.24 17.45 7.37
N VAL A 66 -3.44 17.57 6.80
CA VAL A 66 -4.50 18.43 7.37
C VAL A 66 -4.90 17.96 8.77
N MET A 67 -4.98 16.65 8.99
CA MET A 67 -5.36 16.06 10.28
C MET A 67 -4.28 16.18 11.36
N GLN A 68 -3.01 16.43 11.00
CA GLN A 68 -1.93 16.64 11.98
C GLN A 68 -2.16 17.89 12.85
N ASP A 69 -2.89 18.89 12.33
CA ASP A 69 -3.25 20.09 13.07
C ASP A 69 -4.44 19.88 14.01
N TRP A 70 -5.11 18.70 13.95
CA TRP A 70 -6.30 18.42 14.73
C TRP A 70 -5.94 17.83 16.10
N LYS A 71 -6.65 18.31 17.12
CA LYS A 71 -6.60 17.69 18.44
C LYS A 71 -7.70 16.64 18.55
N ILE A 72 -7.30 15.38 18.41
CA ILE A 72 -8.18 14.22 18.45
C ILE A 72 -8.27 13.66 19.87
N GLU A 73 -9.49 13.55 20.41
CA GLU A 73 -9.77 12.94 21.71
C GLU A 73 -9.82 11.40 21.64
N GLN A 74 -9.95 10.76 22.82
CA GLN A 74 -10.06 9.30 22.89
C GLN A 74 -11.34 8.77 22.21
N PRO A 75 -11.25 7.62 21.53
CA PRO A 75 -12.38 6.99 20.88
C PRO A 75 -13.42 6.47 21.89
N LYS A 76 -14.68 6.67 21.55
CA LYS A 76 -15.84 6.06 22.22
C LYS A 76 -16.46 5.03 21.28
N GLU A 77 -16.65 3.80 21.77
CA GLU A 77 -17.36 2.76 21.02
C GLU A 77 -18.84 3.16 20.88
N VAL A 78 -19.32 3.20 19.64
CA VAL A 78 -20.72 3.51 19.31
C VAL A 78 -21.48 2.23 19.01
N SER A 79 -20.83 1.30 18.30
CA SER A 79 -21.40 -0.02 17.98
C SER A 79 -20.29 -1.04 17.76
N LYS A 80 -20.61 -2.32 17.90
CA LYS A 80 -19.70 -3.46 17.72
C LYS A 80 -20.48 -4.72 17.34
N LYS A 81 -19.96 -5.48 16.36
CA LYS A 81 -20.61 -6.67 15.79
C LYS A 81 -22.02 -6.40 15.23
N ASP A 82 -22.30 -5.16 14.82
CA ASP A 82 -23.56 -4.78 14.20
C ASP A 82 -23.32 -4.44 12.73
N GLY A 83 -23.50 -5.44 11.87
CA GLY A 83 -23.28 -5.30 10.44
C GLY A 83 -24.21 -4.27 9.79
N ALA A 84 -25.46 -4.17 10.26
CA ALA A 84 -26.44 -3.24 9.69
C ALA A 84 -26.11 -1.78 10.04
N TYR A 85 -25.76 -1.51 11.30
CA TYR A 85 -25.30 -0.19 11.72
C TYR A 85 -23.99 0.18 11.02
N TYR A 86 -23.03 -0.75 10.98
CA TYR A 86 -21.76 -0.55 10.29
C TYR A 86 -21.97 -0.22 8.80
N GLN A 87 -22.84 -0.98 8.10
CA GLN A 87 -23.20 -0.72 6.71
C GLN A 87 -23.76 0.69 6.52
N LYS A 88 -24.69 1.11 7.40
CA LYS A 88 -25.25 2.46 7.37
C LYS A 88 -24.18 3.54 7.54
N VAL A 89 -23.17 3.31 8.37
CA VAL A 89 -22.06 4.25 8.61
C VAL A 89 -21.17 4.38 7.37
N ILE A 90 -20.74 3.26 6.76
CA ILE A 90 -19.88 3.29 5.57
C ILE A 90 -20.63 3.69 4.28
N GLN A 91 -21.96 3.77 4.32
CA GLN A 91 -22.81 4.26 3.23
C GLN A 91 -23.37 5.67 3.53
N GLY A 92 -22.82 6.36 4.53
CA GLY A 92 -23.22 7.72 4.88
C GLY A 92 -22.94 8.70 3.74
N LYS A 93 -23.96 9.47 3.34
CA LYS A 93 -23.82 10.54 2.33
C LYS A 93 -22.89 11.65 2.79
N ASN A 94 -22.21 12.29 1.84
CA ASN A 94 -21.24 13.36 2.10
C ASN A 94 -20.10 12.95 3.04
N MET A 95 -19.78 11.65 3.11
CA MET A 95 -18.70 11.12 3.92
C MET A 95 -17.49 10.82 3.03
N LEU A 96 -16.33 11.29 3.46
CA LEU A 96 -15.05 10.82 2.96
C LEU A 96 -14.58 9.64 3.82
N GLN A 97 -14.07 8.61 3.17
CA GLN A 97 -13.47 7.44 3.81
C GLN A 97 -12.02 7.32 3.36
N MET A 98 -11.10 7.28 4.31
CA MET A 98 -9.73 6.82 4.06
C MET A 98 -9.60 5.39 4.56
N VAL A 99 -9.14 4.48 3.70
CA VAL A 99 -9.10 3.04 3.97
C VAL A 99 -7.66 2.56 3.99
N TYR A 100 -7.23 2.03 5.14
CA TYR A 100 -6.00 1.26 5.25
C TYR A 100 -6.22 -0.14 4.68
N PRO A 101 -5.20 -0.72 4.01
CA PRO A 101 -5.30 -2.07 3.45
C PRO A 101 -5.29 -3.16 4.53
N THR A 102 -4.98 -2.80 5.78
CA THR A 102 -5.03 -3.68 6.94
C THR A 102 -5.45 -2.90 8.19
N SER A 103 -6.00 -3.60 9.18
CA SER A 103 -6.32 -2.97 10.47
C SER A 103 -5.07 -2.48 11.18
N ILE A 104 -5.12 -1.22 11.63
CA ILE A 104 -4.17 -0.62 12.57
C ILE A 104 -4.92 -0.22 13.84
N ASN A 105 -4.19 0.04 14.93
CA ASN A 105 -4.80 0.58 16.13
C ASN A 105 -4.69 2.11 16.23
N THR A 106 -5.51 2.67 17.11
CA THR A 106 -5.51 4.09 17.46
C THR A 106 -4.17 4.60 18.00
N ASN A 107 -3.35 3.76 18.64
CA ASN A 107 -2.01 4.17 19.07
C ASN A 107 -1.08 4.45 17.88
N VAL A 108 -1.13 3.59 16.85
CA VAL A 108 -0.42 3.79 15.58
C VAL A 108 -0.93 5.06 14.91
N PHE A 109 -2.25 5.21 14.80
CA PHE A 109 -2.84 6.38 14.17
C PHE A 109 -2.44 7.69 14.87
N GLY A 110 -2.49 7.71 16.21
CA GLY A 110 -2.02 8.84 17.00
C GLY A 110 -0.54 9.14 16.77
N TYR A 111 0.31 8.12 16.65
CA TYR A 111 1.73 8.31 16.30
C TYR A 111 1.91 8.92 14.90
N LEU A 112 1.22 8.40 13.88
CA LEU A 112 1.33 8.88 12.49
C LEU A 112 0.86 10.34 12.31
N LEU A 113 -0.08 10.80 13.15
CA LEU A 113 -0.57 12.18 13.17
C LEU A 113 0.17 13.09 14.17
N GLY A 114 1.12 12.58 14.96
CA GLY A 114 1.73 13.36 16.05
C GLY A 114 0.78 13.67 17.22
N ASN A 115 -0.35 12.96 17.32
CA ASN A 115 -1.33 13.12 18.39
C ASN A 115 -0.99 12.22 19.59
N ASN A 116 -0.30 12.79 20.59
CA ASN A 116 0.16 12.06 21.79
C ASN A 116 -0.97 11.51 22.66
N GLY A 117 -2.11 12.21 22.73
CA GLY A 117 -3.28 11.75 23.49
C GLY A 117 -3.76 10.40 22.94
N LEU A 118 -3.99 10.34 21.63
CA LEU A 118 -4.42 9.11 20.96
C LEU A 118 -3.32 8.04 20.97
N LYS A 119 -2.05 8.42 20.75
CA LYS A 119 -0.90 7.51 20.79
C LYS A 119 -0.80 6.73 22.10
N ASN A 120 -1.03 7.38 23.24
CA ASN A 120 -0.89 6.78 24.57
C ASN A 120 -2.23 6.27 25.15
N GLY A 121 -3.29 6.30 24.35
CA GLY A 121 -4.66 6.01 24.76
C GLY A 121 -5.06 4.54 24.61
N LYS A 122 -6.39 4.31 24.58
CA LYS A 122 -6.97 2.98 24.33
C LYS A 122 -6.51 2.45 22.97
N SER A 123 -6.20 1.15 22.92
CA SER A 123 -5.79 0.46 21.70
C SER A 123 -6.99 -0.20 21.01
N LEU A 124 -7.60 0.51 20.06
CA LEU A 124 -8.76 0.02 19.30
C LEU A 124 -8.38 -0.17 17.84
N GLN A 125 -8.72 -1.33 17.27
CA GLN A 125 -8.41 -1.70 15.89
C GLN A 125 -9.43 -1.08 14.93
N PHE A 126 -8.97 -0.54 13.81
CA PHE A 126 -9.79 -0.01 12.74
C PHE A 126 -9.02 -0.04 11.41
N ASN A 127 -9.72 0.06 10.29
CA ASN A 127 -9.09 0.23 8.97
C ASN A 127 -9.74 1.34 8.14
N ARG A 128 -10.83 1.96 8.62
CA ARG A 128 -11.47 3.12 7.97
C ARG A 128 -11.48 4.33 8.87
N ILE A 129 -11.17 5.49 8.30
CA ILE A 129 -11.38 6.81 8.90
C ILE A 129 -12.47 7.48 8.09
N LEU A 130 -13.56 7.89 8.72
CA LEU A 130 -14.69 8.57 8.08
C LEU A 130 -14.80 10.01 8.56
N ILE A 131 -14.93 10.93 7.62
CA ILE A 131 -14.98 12.38 7.83
C ILE A 131 -16.21 12.93 7.12
N ASN A 132 -17.07 13.64 7.85
CA ASN A 132 -18.22 14.34 7.28
C ASN A 132 -17.75 15.59 6.55
N LEU A 133 -18.06 15.70 5.26
CA LEU A 133 -17.70 16.87 4.44
C LEU A 133 -18.84 17.87 4.29
N LYS A 134 -20.09 17.50 4.64
CA LYS A 134 -21.25 18.40 4.54
C LYS A 134 -21.22 19.46 5.62
N ASP A 135 -21.06 19.05 6.87
CA ASP A 135 -20.86 19.99 7.99
C ASP A 135 -19.38 20.28 8.16
N LYS A 136 -18.95 21.42 7.60
CA LYS A 136 -17.57 21.89 7.61
C LYS A 136 -17.00 22.13 9.01
N LYS A 137 -17.86 22.18 10.03
CA LYS A 137 -17.53 22.39 11.45
C LYS A 137 -17.82 21.16 12.31
N ASP A 138 -18.17 20.02 11.72
CA ASP A 138 -18.38 18.79 12.48
C ASP A 138 -17.13 18.46 13.29
N GLN A 139 -17.29 18.45 14.62
CA GLN A 139 -16.21 18.17 15.56
C GLN A 139 -16.08 16.67 15.84
N ASN A 140 -16.48 15.82 14.88
CA ASN A 140 -16.41 14.38 15.01
C ASN A 140 -15.82 13.73 13.78
N ILE A 141 -14.99 12.73 14.02
CA ILE A 141 -14.64 11.72 13.03
C ILE A 141 -15.06 10.35 13.54
N TYR A 142 -15.16 9.40 12.61
CA TYR A 142 -15.47 8.02 12.94
C TYR A 142 -14.33 7.12 12.51
N LEU A 143 -14.03 6.11 13.32
CA LEU A 143 -13.17 5.00 12.93
C LEU A 143 -14.04 3.76 12.81
N ALA A 144 -13.88 2.99 11.75
CA ALA A 144 -14.63 1.74 11.55
C ALA A 144 -13.69 0.57 11.26
N ASN A 145 -14.11 -0.62 11.69
CA ASN A 145 -13.35 -1.86 11.55
C ASN A 145 -14.16 -2.90 10.76
N ASP A 146 -13.69 -3.20 9.56
CA ASP A 146 -14.37 -4.08 8.60
C ASP A 146 -14.43 -5.54 9.10
N SER A 147 -13.48 -5.96 9.94
CA SER A 147 -13.38 -7.36 10.40
C SER A 147 -14.40 -7.74 11.49
N ASN A 148 -14.87 -6.76 12.28
CA ASN A 148 -15.74 -7.00 13.42
C ASN A 148 -16.92 -6.03 13.51
N TYR A 149 -17.10 -5.20 12.48
CA TYR A 149 -18.16 -4.20 12.36
C TYR A 149 -18.22 -3.22 13.54
N ALA A 150 -17.08 -2.93 14.18
CA ALA A 150 -17.00 -1.91 15.21
C ALA A 150 -16.96 -0.51 14.61
N VAL A 151 -17.64 0.42 15.27
CA VAL A 151 -17.62 1.85 14.94
C VAL A 151 -17.30 2.64 16.20
N TYR A 152 -16.29 3.50 16.10
CA TYR A 152 -15.84 4.40 17.15
C TYR A 152 -16.05 5.84 16.72
N LYS A 153 -16.48 6.69 17.65
CA LYS A 153 -16.61 8.14 17.47
C LYS A 153 -15.50 8.84 18.24
N LEU A 154 -14.81 9.77 17.59
CA LEU A 154 -13.75 10.58 18.17
C LEU A 154 -14.14 12.04 18.03
N LYS A 155 -14.07 12.79 19.13
CA LYS A 155 -14.21 14.24 19.10
C LYS A 155 -12.90 14.86 18.61
N VAL A 156 -13.00 15.88 17.78
CA VAL A 156 -11.85 16.62 17.22
C VAL A 156 -12.02 18.11 17.49
N ASP A 157 -11.01 18.72 18.11
CA ASP A 157 -10.90 20.18 18.24
C ASP A 157 -9.98 20.73 17.14
N ASN A 158 -10.16 22.01 16.79
CA ASN A 158 -9.44 22.71 15.71
C ASN A 158 -9.57 22.04 14.33
N ALA A 159 -10.60 21.21 14.13
CA ALA A 159 -10.84 20.53 12.87
C ALA A 159 -11.66 21.41 11.92
N SER A 160 -11.34 21.31 10.62
CA SER A 160 -12.17 21.84 9.55
C SER A 160 -12.11 20.90 8.35
N ALA A 161 -13.28 20.58 7.79
CA ALA A 161 -13.34 19.78 6.57
C ALA A 161 -13.01 20.60 5.32
N VAL A 162 -12.92 21.94 5.38
CA VAL A 162 -12.73 22.80 4.20
C VAL A 162 -11.47 22.46 3.39
N PRO A 163 -10.28 22.28 4.00
CA PRO A 163 -9.09 21.89 3.24
C PRO A 163 -9.25 20.50 2.58
N ILE A 164 -9.96 19.59 3.25
CA ILE A 164 -10.22 18.24 2.75
C ILE A 164 -11.18 18.30 1.55
N THR A 165 -12.27 19.06 1.63
CA THR A 165 -13.18 19.27 0.48
C THR A 165 -12.44 19.80 -0.74
N LYS A 166 -11.51 20.77 -0.56
CA LYS A 166 -10.69 21.28 -1.68
C LYS A 166 -9.80 20.22 -2.32
N LEU A 167 -9.33 19.22 -1.55
CA LEU A 167 -8.55 18.10 -2.10
C LEU A 167 -9.46 17.16 -2.91
N VAL A 168 -10.67 16.91 -2.42
CA VAL A 168 -11.70 16.14 -3.15
C VAL A 168 -12.06 16.83 -4.47
N ASP A 169 -12.33 18.14 -4.44
CA ASP A 169 -12.69 18.93 -5.64
C ASP A 169 -11.56 18.97 -6.69
N LYS A 170 -10.30 18.81 -6.26
CA LYS A 170 -9.12 18.77 -7.14
C LYS A 170 -8.78 17.38 -7.67
N ALA A 171 -9.42 16.33 -7.17
CA ALA A 171 -9.20 14.98 -7.66
C ALA A 171 -9.50 14.93 -9.15
N ASN A 172 -8.55 14.43 -9.94
CA ASN A 172 -8.66 14.38 -11.39
C ASN A 172 -9.01 12.99 -11.91
N VAL A 173 -9.07 12.01 -11.01
CA VAL A 173 -9.67 10.71 -11.27
C VAL A 173 -10.76 10.45 -10.26
N ASN A 174 -11.90 10.02 -10.78
CA ASN A 174 -13.10 9.70 -10.06
C ASN A 174 -13.69 8.43 -10.68
N LEU A 175 -13.67 7.34 -9.93
CA LEU A 175 -14.20 6.04 -10.34
C LEU A 175 -15.44 5.73 -9.53
N LYS A 176 -16.60 5.55 -10.18
CA LYS A 176 -17.83 5.18 -9.50
C LYS A 176 -17.69 3.77 -8.91
N VAL A 177 -17.84 3.68 -7.59
CA VAL A 177 -17.71 2.45 -6.83
C VAL A 177 -18.93 2.19 -5.97
N ARG A 178 -19.03 0.97 -5.45
CA ARG A 178 -19.99 0.58 -4.43
C ARG A 178 -19.32 -0.32 -3.42
N LEU A 179 -19.47 -0.01 -2.13
CA LEU A 179 -19.03 -0.87 -1.05
C LEU A 179 -20.06 -1.98 -0.80
N ASN A 180 -19.64 -3.23 -0.96
CA ASN A 180 -20.48 -4.42 -0.69
C ASN A 180 -19.91 -5.21 0.49
N ILE A 181 -20.77 -5.55 1.46
CA ILE A 181 -20.41 -6.49 2.52
C ILE A 181 -20.62 -7.90 1.98
N MET A 182 -19.54 -8.68 1.93
CA MET A 182 -19.51 -10.06 1.45
C MET A 182 -18.96 -10.98 2.55
N LYS A 183 -18.94 -12.29 2.31
CA LYS A 183 -18.50 -13.31 3.28
C LYS A 183 -17.14 -13.00 3.92
N HIS A 184 -16.19 -12.45 3.14
CA HIS A 184 -14.81 -12.21 3.56
C HIS A 184 -14.51 -10.75 3.92
N GLY A 185 -15.53 -9.87 3.98
CA GLY A 185 -15.36 -8.49 4.40
C GLY A 185 -16.04 -7.48 3.47
N VAL A 186 -15.54 -6.24 3.47
CA VAL A 186 -16.06 -5.15 2.63
C VAL A 186 -15.26 -5.06 1.34
N PHE A 187 -15.96 -5.17 0.22
CA PHE A 187 -15.38 -5.15 -1.12
C PHE A 187 -15.71 -3.83 -1.82
N THR A 188 -14.72 -3.26 -2.51
CA THR A 188 -14.93 -2.09 -3.38
C THR A 188 -15.21 -2.59 -4.80
N PHE A 189 -16.47 -2.45 -5.25
CA PHE A 189 -16.86 -2.83 -6.61
C PHE A 189 -16.82 -1.59 -7.51
N TYR A 190 -16.11 -1.66 -8.63
CA TYR A 190 -16.25 -0.71 -9.72
C TYR A 190 -17.58 -0.96 -10.43
N VAL A 191 -18.46 0.05 -10.44
CA VAL A 191 -19.83 -0.07 -10.95
C VAL A 191 -19.83 -0.15 -12.47
N ASP A 192 -18.99 0.66 -13.10
CA ASP A 192 -18.83 0.76 -14.55
C ASP A 192 -17.43 0.28 -14.97
N PRO A 193 -17.20 -0.02 -16.26
CA PRO A 193 -15.84 -0.22 -16.77
C PRO A 193 -14.95 0.99 -16.47
N ILE A 194 -13.71 0.74 -16.06
CA ILE A 194 -12.77 1.79 -15.65
C ILE A 194 -11.61 1.89 -16.63
N LYS A 195 -11.35 3.12 -17.12
CA LYS A 195 -10.22 3.39 -18.00
C LYS A 195 -9.01 3.82 -17.19
N MET A 196 -7.93 3.05 -17.28
CA MET A 196 -6.70 3.25 -16.53
C MET A 196 -5.51 3.43 -17.47
N LYS A 197 -4.59 4.33 -17.10
CA LYS A 197 -3.35 4.53 -17.86
C LYS A 197 -2.41 3.36 -17.58
N SER A 198 -1.71 2.90 -18.60
CA SER A 198 -0.52 2.09 -18.39
C SER A 198 0.68 2.99 -18.09
N TYR A 199 1.65 2.45 -17.37
CA TYR A 199 2.86 3.18 -16.99
C TYR A 199 4.09 2.39 -17.40
N SER A 200 5.18 3.10 -17.63
CA SER A 200 6.48 2.49 -17.90
C SER A 200 7.48 3.06 -16.91
N TYR A 201 8.39 2.23 -16.39
CA TYR A 201 9.35 2.64 -15.37
C TYR A 201 10.74 2.11 -15.68
N VAL A 202 11.76 2.92 -15.43
CA VAL A 202 13.12 2.39 -15.31
C VAL A 202 13.21 1.57 -14.03
N ILE A 203 13.81 0.39 -14.16
CA ILE A 203 14.10 -0.50 -13.04
C ILE A 203 15.59 -0.51 -12.75
N SER A 204 15.91 -0.68 -11.48
CA SER A 204 17.27 -0.91 -11.03
C SER A 204 17.31 -2.05 -10.03
N GLY A 205 18.53 -2.56 -9.83
CA GLY A 205 18.86 -3.48 -8.76
C GLY A 205 20.20 -3.13 -8.16
N LYS A 206 20.45 -3.71 -6.98
CA LYS A 206 21.70 -3.54 -6.27
C LYS A 206 22.56 -4.79 -6.47
N LYS A 207 23.85 -4.62 -6.31
CA LYS A 207 24.76 -5.77 -6.19
C LYS A 207 24.63 -6.38 -4.80
N ASP A 208 24.83 -7.68 -4.68
CA ASP A 208 24.79 -8.40 -3.40
C ASP A 208 25.67 -7.76 -2.32
N ASN A 209 26.83 -7.21 -2.69
CA ASN A 209 27.74 -6.54 -1.74
C ASN A 209 27.11 -5.29 -1.09
N GLU A 210 26.23 -4.58 -1.79
CA GLU A 210 25.48 -3.45 -1.23
C GLU A 210 24.50 -3.92 -0.14
N TYR A 211 23.83 -5.05 -0.37
CA TYR A 211 22.98 -5.68 0.65
C TYR A 211 23.80 -6.19 1.84
N THR A 212 24.92 -6.85 1.60
CA THR A 212 25.75 -7.35 2.72
C THR A 212 26.27 -6.20 3.60
N THR A 213 26.62 -5.06 3.00
CA THR A 213 27.07 -3.89 3.76
C THR A 213 25.94 -3.30 4.62
N ALA A 214 24.73 -3.21 4.07
CA ALA A 214 23.57 -2.67 4.77
C ALA A 214 23.06 -3.61 5.89
N LEU A 215 23.02 -4.93 5.64
CA LEU A 215 22.33 -5.90 6.51
C LEU A 215 23.24 -6.54 7.58
N PHE A 216 24.56 -6.55 7.36
CA PHE A 216 25.55 -7.11 8.30
C PHE A 216 26.27 -6.01 9.10
N ASP A 217 25.60 -4.88 9.35
CA ASP A 217 26.10 -3.77 10.19
C ASP A 217 27.46 -3.24 9.73
N SER A 218 27.72 -3.26 8.41
CA SER A 218 29.02 -2.91 7.79
C SER A 218 30.22 -3.75 8.24
N ASN A 219 30.05 -4.78 9.06
CA ASN A 219 31.11 -5.72 9.42
C ASN A 219 31.07 -6.94 8.51
N THR A 220 31.73 -6.83 7.35
CA THR A 220 31.87 -7.93 6.39
C THR A 220 33.05 -8.85 6.72
N ASN A 221 33.83 -8.57 7.76
CA ASN A 221 34.97 -9.41 8.15
C ASN A 221 34.45 -10.72 8.77
N GLY A 222 34.74 -11.85 8.12
CA GLY A 222 34.22 -13.16 8.55
C GLY A 222 32.94 -13.59 7.85
N LEU A 223 32.50 -12.84 6.83
CA LEU A 223 31.46 -13.27 5.91
C LEU A 223 31.99 -14.46 5.08
N VAL A 224 31.29 -15.59 5.14
CA VAL A 224 31.55 -16.76 4.30
C VAL A 224 30.58 -16.73 3.13
N THR A 225 31.11 -16.83 1.91
CA THR A 225 30.30 -16.88 0.69
C THR A 225 30.34 -18.28 0.11
N SER A 226 29.18 -18.76 -0.35
CA SER A 226 29.04 -19.99 -1.12
C SER A 226 28.10 -19.75 -2.29
N GLU A 227 28.27 -20.51 -3.36
CA GLU A 227 27.47 -20.44 -4.57
C GLU A 227 27.06 -21.86 -4.96
N ASP A 228 25.79 -22.05 -5.30
CA ASP A 228 25.28 -23.25 -5.94
C ASP A 228 24.18 -22.86 -6.95
N ASN A 229 24.32 -23.29 -8.20
CA ASN A 229 23.34 -23.03 -9.28
C ASN A 229 22.84 -21.58 -9.36
N ASN A 230 23.76 -20.60 -9.35
CA ASN A 230 23.45 -19.16 -9.42
C ASN A 230 22.67 -18.63 -8.19
N ILE A 231 22.74 -19.36 -7.07
CA ILE A 231 22.23 -18.95 -5.77
C ILE A 231 23.43 -18.67 -4.86
N TYR A 232 23.59 -17.41 -4.49
CA TYR A 232 24.67 -16.95 -3.63
C TYR A 232 24.19 -16.89 -2.18
N THR A 233 24.94 -17.51 -1.27
CA THR A 233 24.67 -17.46 0.17
C THR A 233 25.83 -16.81 0.89
N TYR A 234 25.54 -15.73 1.61
CA TYR A 234 26.45 -14.96 2.45
C TYR A 234 26.10 -15.16 3.91
N SER A 235 26.99 -15.77 4.68
CA SER A 235 26.75 -16.13 6.09
C SER A 235 27.77 -15.48 7.01
N TYR A 236 27.30 -14.94 8.14
CA TYR A 236 28.15 -14.48 9.24
C TYR A 236 27.97 -15.42 10.43
N GLY A 237 28.82 -16.46 10.50
CA GLY A 237 28.66 -17.56 11.44
C GLY A 237 27.26 -18.19 11.35
N GLU A 238 26.65 -18.45 12.52
CA GLU A 238 25.26 -18.90 12.64
C GLU A 238 24.27 -17.75 12.89
N SER A 239 24.73 -16.49 12.82
CA SER A 239 23.98 -15.33 13.31
C SER A 239 23.12 -14.68 12.24
N LYS A 240 23.65 -14.51 11.03
CA LYS A 240 22.99 -13.80 9.92
C LYS A 240 23.27 -14.51 8.60
N ARG A 241 22.28 -14.57 7.72
CA ARG A 241 22.41 -15.17 6.39
C ARG A 241 21.61 -14.39 5.35
N LEU A 242 22.26 -14.01 4.26
CA LEU A 242 21.63 -13.51 3.04
C LEU A 242 21.74 -14.58 1.96
N THR A 243 20.63 -14.95 1.35
CA THR A 243 20.58 -15.79 0.15
C THR A 243 20.03 -14.95 -1.00
N SER A 244 20.77 -14.90 -2.10
CA SER A 244 20.44 -14.16 -3.32
C SER A 244 20.31 -15.16 -4.47
N ASP A 245 19.09 -15.38 -4.95
CA ASP A 245 18.81 -16.24 -6.11
C ASP A 245 18.80 -15.38 -7.38
N HIS A 246 19.89 -15.43 -8.14
CA HIS A 246 20.07 -14.62 -9.34
C HIS A 246 19.24 -15.16 -10.52
N ASN A 247 18.63 -16.34 -10.40
CA ASN A 247 17.70 -16.85 -11.43
C ASN A 247 16.32 -16.21 -11.32
N THR A 248 15.92 -15.81 -10.11
CA THR A 248 14.59 -15.24 -9.82
C THR A 248 14.66 -13.78 -9.38
N GLU A 249 15.86 -13.26 -9.12
CA GLU A 249 16.13 -11.94 -8.54
C GLU A 249 15.51 -11.77 -7.15
N GLU A 250 15.29 -12.90 -6.45
CA GLU A 250 14.72 -12.96 -5.11
C GLU A 250 15.82 -13.07 -4.07
N LEU A 251 15.67 -12.32 -2.98
CA LEU A 251 16.57 -12.38 -1.84
C LEU A 251 15.80 -12.76 -0.57
N SER A 252 16.45 -13.53 0.28
CA SER A 252 16.03 -13.76 1.65
C SER A 252 17.14 -13.42 2.62
N PHE A 253 16.82 -12.64 3.65
CA PHE A 253 17.72 -12.35 4.76
C PHE A 253 17.14 -12.93 6.05
N ASP A 254 17.95 -13.70 6.78
CA ASP A 254 17.64 -14.20 8.11
C ASP A 254 18.61 -13.57 9.11
N ASP A 255 18.07 -12.95 10.17
CA ASP A 255 18.84 -12.50 11.33
C ASP A 255 18.40 -13.29 12.57
N TYR A 256 19.17 -14.32 12.90
CA TYR A 256 18.92 -15.20 14.05
C TYR A 256 19.23 -14.53 15.39
N THR A 257 19.88 -13.36 15.38
CA THR A 257 20.15 -12.57 16.59
C THR A 257 18.98 -11.64 16.95
N ASP A 258 18.15 -11.24 15.98
CA ASP A 258 16.93 -10.45 16.21
C ASP A 258 15.77 -11.31 16.77
N THR A 259 15.99 -11.84 17.98
CA THR A 259 15.02 -12.69 18.70
C THR A 259 13.94 -11.89 19.44
N SER A 260 14.04 -10.56 19.42
CA SER A 260 13.10 -9.67 20.09
C SER A 260 11.81 -9.57 19.27
N VAL A 261 10.70 -10.09 19.79
CA VAL A 261 9.40 -9.94 19.13
C VAL A 261 8.75 -8.60 19.54
N PRO A 262 8.31 -7.75 18.59
CA PRO A 262 7.63 -6.50 18.93
C PRO A 262 6.43 -6.73 19.86
N LYS A 263 6.35 -5.95 20.95
CA LYS A 263 5.32 -6.12 22.01
C LYS A 263 4.04 -5.32 21.75
N THR A 264 4.10 -4.28 20.93
CA THR A 264 2.95 -3.46 20.54
C THR A 264 2.84 -3.36 19.01
N GLN A 265 1.63 -3.12 18.49
CA GLN A 265 1.43 -2.93 17.05
C GLN A 265 2.18 -1.69 16.52
N LEU A 266 2.36 -0.67 17.35
CA LEU A 266 3.19 0.49 17.01
C LEU A 266 4.66 0.10 16.82
N ALA A 267 5.25 -0.60 17.79
CA ALA A 267 6.64 -1.05 17.68
C ALA A 267 6.84 -2.03 16.50
N PHE A 268 5.83 -2.85 16.21
CA PHE A 268 5.83 -3.77 15.07
C PHE A 268 5.92 -3.06 13.73
N LEU A 269 5.07 -2.06 13.55
CA LEU A 269 5.03 -1.26 12.32
C LEU A 269 6.28 -0.38 12.18
N GLN A 270 6.78 0.21 13.27
CA GLN A 270 8.03 1.00 13.26
C GLN A 270 9.24 0.14 12.91
N ARG A 271 9.35 -1.07 13.48
CA ARG A 271 10.46 -1.97 13.18
C ARG A 271 10.40 -2.52 11.76
N GLY A 272 9.20 -2.84 11.25
CA GLY A 272 9.03 -3.22 9.86
C GLY A 272 9.42 -2.10 8.88
N TYR A 273 9.02 -0.87 9.19
CA TYR A 273 9.42 0.30 8.42
C TYR A 273 10.94 0.50 8.41
N GLN A 274 11.63 0.33 9.55
CA GLN A 274 13.09 0.42 9.58
C GLN A 274 13.75 -0.65 8.69
N LYS A 275 13.32 -1.91 8.82
CA LYS A 275 13.84 -2.99 7.96
C LYS A 275 13.61 -2.72 6.47
N VAL A 276 12.46 -2.16 6.09
CA VAL A 276 12.20 -1.75 4.70
C VAL A 276 13.22 -0.73 4.19
N ILE A 277 13.60 0.27 5.00
CA ILE A 277 14.60 1.28 4.62
C ILE A 277 15.95 0.63 4.34
N ASP A 278 16.31 -0.38 5.12
CA ASP A 278 17.60 -1.08 4.98
C ASP A 278 17.64 -1.93 3.70
N LEU A 279 16.48 -2.45 3.27
CA LEU A 279 16.35 -3.31 2.09
C LEU A 279 16.27 -2.50 0.78
N GLN A 280 15.39 -1.51 0.72
CA GLN A 280 15.04 -0.84 -0.53
C GLN A 280 15.28 0.66 -0.47
N ASN A 281 15.80 1.23 -1.55
CA ASN A 281 15.86 2.67 -1.77
C ASN A 281 15.75 2.91 -3.30
N PRO A 282 14.78 3.70 -3.79
CA PRO A 282 13.77 4.47 -3.05
C PRO A 282 12.60 3.63 -2.52
N ILE A 283 11.99 4.10 -1.41
CA ILE A 283 10.76 3.51 -0.83
C ILE A 283 9.50 4.38 -1.08
N SER A 284 9.59 5.38 -1.96
CA SER A 284 8.52 6.38 -2.16
C SER A 284 7.20 5.78 -2.62
N ASN A 285 7.29 4.71 -3.40
CA ASN A 285 6.15 3.98 -3.94
C ASN A 285 5.72 2.83 -3.04
N LEU A 286 6.45 2.53 -1.96
CA LEU A 286 6.14 1.41 -1.09
C LEU A 286 5.03 1.78 -0.11
N ARG A 287 4.08 0.88 0.08
CA ARG A 287 3.03 0.98 1.10
C ARG A 287 2.93 -0.32 1.88
N LEU A 288 2.52 -0.22 3.14
CA LEU A 288 2.04 -1.38 3.89
C LEU A 288 0.86 -1.97 3.13
N TYR A 289 0.95 -3.25 2.78
CA TYR A 289 -0.10 -4.01 2.11
C TYR A 289 -0.88 -4.85 3.12
N SER A 290 -0.19 -5.54 4.03
CA SER A 290 -0.81 -6.34 5.09
C SER A 290 0.02 -6.36 6.36
N ALA A 291 -0.65 -6.39 7.52
CA ALA A 291 -0.01 -6.51 8.82
C ALA A 291 -0.76 -7.52 9.69
N THR A 292 -0.24 -8.74 9.79
CA THR A 292 -0.83 -9.78 10.63
C THR A 292 -0.16 -9.78 11.99
N TRP A 293 -0.81 -9.15 12.98
CA TRP A 293 -0.26 -8.99 14.32
C TRP A 293 -0.03 -10.32 15.06
N SER A 294 -0.88 -11.33 14.85
CA SER A 294 -0.81 -12.61 15.56
C SER A 294 0.45 -13.40 15.25
N ASN A 295 0.87 -13.45 13.99
CA ASN A 295 2.08 -14.15 13.52
C ASN A 295 3.26 -13.21 13.21
N LYS A 296 3.10 -11.90 13.49
CA LYS A 296 4.12 -10.86 13.33
C LYS A 296 4.68 -10.79 11.91
N ASN A 297 3.79 -10.90 10.93
CA ASN A 297 4.11 -10.82 9.52
C ASN A 297 3.65 -9.48 8.92
N LEU A 298 4.55 -8.80 8.19
CA LEU A 298 4.28 -7.60 7.43
C LEU A 298 4.52 -7.87 5.96
N ILE A 299 3.68 -7.29 5.12
CA ILE A 299 3.84 -7.29 3.67
C ILE A 299 3.79 -5.84 3.22
N PHE A 300 4.81 -5.41 2.49
CA PHE A 300 4.86 -4.11 1.82
C PHE A 300 4.91 -4.31 0.32
N ARG A 301 4.22 -3.47 -0.43
CA ARG A 301 4.12 -3.57 -1.89
C ARG A 301 4.33 -2.18 -2.50
N GLU A 302 4.86 -2.15 -3.72
CA GLU A 302 4.94 -0.91 -4.50
C GLU A 302 3.55 -0.55 -5.05
N TYR A 303 3.28 0.75 -5.15
CA TYR A 303 2.02 1.32 -5.59
C TYR A 303 2.25 2.39 -6.65
N VAL A 304 1.34 2.45 -7.63
CA VAL A 304 1.24 3.55 -8.60
C VAL A 304 -0.19 4.08 -8.59
N GLU A 305 -0.36 5.40 -8.46
CA GLU A 305 -1.67 6.06 -8.40
C GLU A 305 -2.64 5.50 -7.33
N GLY A 306 -2.13 4.90 -6.25
CA GLY A 306 -2.96 4.29 -5.21
C GLY A 306 -3.35 2.83 -5.46
N PHE A 307 -2.89 2.23 -6.56
CA PHE A 307 -3.10 0.81 -6.86
C PHE A 307 -1.81 -0.01 -6.65
N PRO A 308 -1.91 -1.21 -6.08
CA PRO A 308 -0.74 -2.09 -5.87
C PRO A 308 -0.16 -2.61 -7.18
N ILE A 309 1.15 -2.83 -7.19
CA ILE A 309 1.87 -3.45 -8.29
C ILE A 309 2.18 -4.91 -7.92
N PHE A 310 1.77 -5.83 -8.78
CA PHE A 310 2.00 -7.27 -8.69
C PHE A 310 3.05 -7.70 -9.70
N LYS A 311 4.09 -8.39 -9.20
CA LYS A 311 5.19 -8.96 -9.99
C LYS A 311 4.98 -10.46 -10.14
N LYS A 312 5.54 -11.10 -11.16
CA LYS A 312 5.32 -12.55 -11.38
C LYS A 312 6.08 -13.42 -10.37
N SER A 313 7.15 -12.88 -9.78
CA SER A 313 7.90 -13.47 -8.68
C SER A 313 6.99 -14.00 -7.54
N GLN A 314 7.43 -15.06 -6.85
CA GLN A 314 6.68 -15.67 -5.74
C GLN A 314 6.42 -14.69 -4.59
N PHE A 315 7.27 -13.67 -4.45
CA PHE A 315 7.17 -12.67 -3.41
C PHE A 315 6.50 -11.41 -3.88
N GLY A 316 6.91 -10.81 -5.02
CA GLY A 316 6.35 -9.57 -5.60
C GLY A 316 6.14 -8.41 -4.62
N SER A 317 6.71 -8.48 -3.42
CA SER A 317 6.44 -7.68 -2.23
C SER A 317 7.59 -7.91 -1.23
N ILE A 318 7.82 -6.96 -0.34
CA ILE A 318 8.73 -7.14 0.78
C ILE A 318 7.95 -7.78 1.92
N ARG A 319 8.37 -8.98 2.36
CA ARG A 319 7.75 -9.70 3.49
C ARG A 319 8.71 -9.71 4.66
N ILE A 320 8.25 -9.31 5.83
CA ILE A 320 9.05 -9.23 7.06
C ILE A 320 8.34 -9.99 8.15
N LYS A 321 9.06 -10.89 8.82
CA LYS A 321 8.54 -11.68 9.94
C LYS A 321 9.45 -11.54 11.15
N PHE A 322 8.85 -11.35 12.33
CA PHE A 322 9.57 -11.36 13.60
C PHE A 322 9.21 -12.59 14.42
N SER A 323 10.20 -13.27 14.99
CA SER A 323 10.00 -14.44 15.84
C SER A 323 11.00 -14.50 16.99
N ARG A 324 10.80 -15.43 17.92
CA ARG A 324 11.79 -15.71 18.97
C ARG A 324 13.06 -16.38 18.46
N LYS A 325 13.06 -16.84 17.21
CA LYS A 325 14.20 -17.48 16.54
C LYS A 325 15.00 -16.50 15.67
N GLY A 326 14.59 -15.24 15.59
CA GLY A 326 15.13 -14.27 14.65
C GLY A 326 14.06 -13.56 13.83
N SER A 327 14.50 -12.62 13.01
CA SER A 327 13.70 -12.04 11.93
C SER A 327 14.03 -12.69 10.59
N SER A 328 13.06 -12.68 9.69
CA SER A 328 13.28 -13.04 8.29
C SER A 328 12.65 -12.02 7.35
N GLU A 329 13.33 -11.74 6.25
CA GLU A 329 12.97 -10.78 5.24
C GLU A 329 13.05 -11.44 3.86
N HIS A 330 11.99 -11.32 3.05
CA HIS A 330 11.97 -11.75 1.65
C HIS A 330 11.65 -10.55 0.77
N PHE A 331 12.44 -10.34 -0.28
CA PHE A 331 12.34 -9.16 -1.13
C PHE A 331 12.91 -9.43 -2.51
N LEU A 332 12.78 -8.46 -3.41
CA LEU A 332 13.26 -8.54 -4.78
C LEU A 332 14.40 -7.55 -5.01
N ASN A 333 15.34 -7.93 -5.86
CA ASN A 333 16.41 -7.04 -6.33
C ASN A 333 15.94 -6.03 -7.39
N LYS A 334 14.67 -6.09 -7.85
CA LYS A 334 14.13 -5.19 -8.87
C LYS A 334 13.22 -4.12 -8.26
N VAL A 335 13.64 -2.86 -8.33
CA VAL A 335 12.96 -1.69 -7.76
C VAL A 335 12.54 -0.71 -8.86
N LEU A 336 11.37 -0.08 -8.71
CA LEU A 336 10.94 1.00 -9.60
C LEU A 336 11.61 2.32 -9.23
N GLU A 337 12.31 2.95 -10.17
CA GLU A 337 12.96 4.24 -9.93
C GLU A 337 12.18 5.41 -10.52
N VAL A 338 12.22 5.54 -11.85
CA VAL A 338 11.78 6.74 -12.56
C VAL A 338 10.68 6.35 -13.55
N PRO A 339 9.49 6.98 -13.48
CA PRO A 339 8.49 6.81 -14.52
C PRO A 339 9.01 7.41 -15.82
N VAL A 340 8.89 6.66 -16.91
CA VAL A 340 9.20 7.14 -18.27
C VAL A 340 7.91 7.34 -19.06
N PRO A 341 7.90 8.22 -20.07
CA PRO A 341 6.74 8.41 -20.92
C PRO A 341 6.34 7.07 -21.56
N SER A 342 5.16 6.57 -21.20
CA SER A 342 4.61 5.38 -21.83
C SER A 342 3.90 5.79 -23.11
N THR A 343 4.19 5.09 -24.22
CA THR A 343 3.40 5.17 -25.46
C THR A 343 2.22 4.20 -25.44
N GLN A 344 2.07 3.43 -24.35
CA GLN A 344 1.00 2.44 -24.25
C GLN A 344 -0.36 3.11 -24.18
N ALA A 345 -1.33 2.49 -24.85
CA ALA A 345 -2.72 2.91 -24.77
C ALA A 345 -3.24 2.68 -23.34
N ALA A 346 -4.15 3.55 -22.90
CA ALA A 346 -4.91 3.30 -21.68
C ALA A 346 -5.75 2.03 -21.85
N THR A 347 -5.77 1.20 -20.82
CA THR A 347 -6.53 -0.04 -20.76
C THR A 347 -7.87 0.22 -20.11
N THR A 348 -8.96 -0.31 -20.68
CA THR A 348 -10.29 -0.26 -20.06
C THR A 348 -10.56 -1.61 -19.41
N LEU A 349 -10.74 -1.64 -18.10
CA LEU A 349 -11.10 -2.84 -17.36
C LEU A 349 -12.61 -2.96 -17.22
N LYS A 350 -13.11 -4.20 -17.27
CA LYS A 350 -14.50 -4.55 -16.98
C LYS A 350 -14.96 -4.04 -15.61
N SER A 351 -16.28 -3.85 -15.47
CA SER A 351 -16.87 -3.63 -14.15
C SER A 351 -16.62 -4.83 -13.23
N THR A 352 -16.60 -4.62 -11.91
CA THR A 352 -16.37 -5.73 -10.97
C THR A 352 -17.49 -6.78 -11.07
N ASN A 353 -18.72 -6.40 -11.42
CA ASN A 353 -19.80 -7.36 -11.65
C ASN A 353 -19.49 -8.33 -12.80
N GLU A 354 -18.91 -7.84 -13.92
CA GLU A 354 -18.52 -8.70 -15.04
C GLU A 354 -17.36 -9.64 -14.68
N ILE A 355 -16.41 -9.17 -13.86
CA ILE A 355 -15.34 -10.01 -13.30
C ILE A 355 -15.94 -11.18 -12.50
N PHE A 356 -16.88 -10.90 -11.60
CA PHE A 356 -17.56 -11.96 -10.83
C PHE A 356 -18.38 -12.92 -11.73
N LYS A 357 -19.06 -12.41 -12.77
CA LYS A 357 -19.77 -13.27 -13.74
C LYS A 357 -18.82 -14.22 -14.48
N GLY A 358 -17.62 -13.78 -14.86
CA GLY A 358 -16.64 -14.67 -15.46
C GLY A 358 -16.11 -15.73 -14.50
N LEU A 359 -15.82 -15.36 -13.24
CA LEU A 359 -15.46 -16.34 -12.20
C LEU A 359 -16.56 -17.40 -11.99
N GLN A 360 -17.83 -16.98 -12.01
CA GLN A 360 -18.97 -17.90 -11.91
C GLN A 360 -19.07 -18.86 -13.09
N ARG A 361 -18.77 -18.42 -14.32
CA ARG A 361 -18.79 -19.28 -15.52
C ARG A 361 -17.79 -20.43 -15.44
N VAL A 362 -16.65 -20.22 -14.78
CA VAL A 362 -15.64 -21.27 -14.56
C VAL A 362 -15.81 -22.02 -13.24
N GLY A 363 -16.93 -21.80 -12.53
CA GLY A 363 -17.34 -22.60 -11.39
C GLY A 363 -17.05 -22.01 -10.00
N PHE A 364 -16.48 -20.80 -9.90
CA PHE A 364 -16.27 -20.15 -8.60
C PHE A 364 -17.53 -19.44 -8.11
N SER A 365 -17.94 -19.72 -6.87
CA SER A 365 -18.95 -18.94 -6.17
C SER A 365 -18.39 -17.58 -5.75
N PRO A 366 -19.21 -16.51 -5.70
CA PRO A 366 -18.80 -15.25 -5.08
C PRO A 366 -18.28 -15.40 -3.64
N ASN A 367 -18.69 -16.47 -2.93
CA ASN A 367 -18.23 -16.79 -1.58
C ASN A 367 -16.84 -17.44 -1.52
N ASP A 368 -16.29 -17.88 -2.66
CA ASP A 368 -14.94 -18.43 -2.75
C ASP A 368 -13.90 -17.31 -2.91
N VAL A 369 -14.32 -16.16 -3.45
CA VAL A 369 -13.50 -14.96 -3.61
C VAL A 369 -13.25 -14.31 -2.26
N GLN A 370 -12.01 -14.41 -1.78
CA GLN A 370 -11.58 -13.82 -0.51
C GLN A 370 -11.31 -12.33 -0.64
N GLU A 371 -10.71 -11.91 -1.75
CA GLU A 371 -10.38 -10.51 -2.06
C GLU A 371 -10.40 -10.29 -3.59
N VAL A 372 -10.75 -9.08 -4.01
CA VAL A 372 -10.67 -8.60 -5.40
C VAL A 372 -10.05 -7.21 -5.37
N GLU A 373 -9.02 -6.99 -6.17
CA GLU A 373 -8.33 -5.71 -6.20
C GLU A 373 -7.92 -5.39 -7.64
N VAL A 374 -8.12 -4.14 -8.05
CA VAL A 374 -7.49 -3.63 -9.27
C VAL A 374 -6.06 -3.27 -8.93
N GLY A 375 -5.12 -3.75 -9.73
CA GLY A 375 -3.69 -3.52 -9.54
C GLY A 375 -2.98 -3.43 -10.88
N TYR A 376 -1.67 -3.24 -10.83
CA TYR A 376 -0.83 -3.25 -12.02
C TYR A 376 -0.01 -4.52 -12.07
N GLN A 377 -0.06 -5.20 -13.20
CA GLN A 377 0.82 -6.30 -13.52
C GLN A 377 2.14 -5.79 -14.09
N TRP A 378 3.24 -6.32 -13.58
CA TRP A 378 4.58 -6.12 -14.11
C TRP A 378 4.77 -6.98 -15.38
N GLU A 379 4.89 -6.33 -16.53
CA GLU A 379 5.15 -6.96 -17.84
C GLU A 379 6.57 -6.62 -18.31
N GLY A 380 7.31 -7.63 -18.83
CA GLY A 380 8.71 -7.47 -19.24
C GLY A 380 9.71 -7.88 -18.15
N GLU A 381 9.67 -9.15 -17.73
CA GLU A 381 10.69 -9.74 -16.85
C GLU A 381 11.74 -10.52 -17.66
N THR A 382 12.25 -9.95 -18.77
CA THR A 382 13.45 -10.53 -19.41
C THR A 382 14.72 -9.94 -18.78
N ASP A 383 15.79 -10.72 -18.67
CA ASP A 383 17.00 -10.40 -17.90
C ASP A 383 17.74 -9.12 -18.36
N ASN A 384 17.38 -8.54 -19.50
CA ASN A 384 18.04 -7.37 -20.09
C ASN A 384 17.17 -6.11 -20.17
N GLU A 385 15.93 -6.14 -19.66
CA GLU A 385 15.04 -4.98 -19.73
C GLU A 385 15.30 -4.00 -18.59
N LYS A 386 15.86 -2.82 -18.93
CA LYS A 386 16.00 -1.68 -18.00
C LYS A 386 14.69 -0.93 -17.77
N VAL A 387 13.64 -1.30 -18.50
CA VAL A 387 12.32 -0.66 -18.45
C VAL A 387 11.28 -1.75 -18.31
N VAL A 388 10.35 -1.55 -17.38
CA VAL A 388 9.17 -2.39 -17.21
C VAL A 388 7.92 -1.63 -17.61
N ASP A 389 6.97 -2.35 -18.19
CA ASP A 389 5.61 -1.87 -18.38
C ASP A 389 4.66 -2.38 -17.29
N LEU A 390 3.84 -1.47 -16.79
CA LEU A 390 2.83 -1.73 -15.77
C LEU A 390 1.46 -1.64 -16.43
N LYS A 391 0.81 -2.80 -16.56
CA LYS A 391 -0.50 -2.92 -17.18
C LYS A 391 -1.58 -3.14 -16.12
N PRO A 392 -2.65 -2.34 -16.08
CA PRO A 392 -3.70 -2.51 -15.08
C PRO A 392 -4.49 -3.80 -15.36
N THR A 393 -4.87 -4.51 -14.29
CA THR A 393 -5.71 -5.72 -14.35
C THR A 393 -6.40 -5.98 -13.00
N TYR A 394 -7.27 -6.99 -12.94
CA TYR A 394 -7.83 -7.48 -11.69
C TYR A 394 -6.99 -8.62 -11.11
N TYR A 395 -6.65 -8.50 -9.83
CA TYR A 395 -6.12 -9.58 -9.02
C TYR A 395 -7.22 -10.15 -8.12
N ILE A 396 -7.32 -11.47 -8.08
CA ILE A 396 -8.33 -12.19 -7.31
C ILE A 396 -7.62 -13.14 -6.35
N LYS A 397 -8.07 -13.13 -5.09
CA LYS A 397 -7.62 -14.07 -4.08
C LYS A 397 -8.66 -15.17 -3.88
N ILE A 398 -8.29 -16.41 -4.19
CA ILE A 398 -9.10 -17.60 -3.95
C ILE A 398 -8.20 -18.62 -3.28
N ASP A 399 -8.71 -19.27 -2.23
CA ASP A 399 -7.97 -20.26 -1.42
C ASP A 399 -6.58 -19.79 -0.94
N GLY A 400 -6.48 -18.51 -0.55
CA GLY A 400 -5.23 -17.91 -0.05
C GLY A 400 -4.24 -17.51 -1.15
N HIS A 401 -4.53 -17.80 -2.42
CA HIS A 401 -3.64 -17.52 -3.56
C HIS A 401 -4.12 -16.30 -4.34
N TRP A 402 -3.22 -15.33 -4.52
CA TRP A 402 -3.42 -14.20 -5.43
C TRP A 402 -2.99 -14.58 -6.84
N LYS A 403 -3.86 -14.37 -7.82
CA LYS A 403 -3.54 -14.47 -9.25
C LYS A 403 -4.30 -13.41 -10.05
N PRO A 404 -3.79 -12.97 -11.21
CA PRO A 404 -4.58 -12.13 -12.11
C PRO A 404 -5.81 -12.89 -12.61
N TYR A 405 -6.88 -12.16 -12.92
CA TYR A 405 -8.19 -12.70 -13.28
C TYR A 405 -8.16 -13.72 -14.43
N ASN A 406 -7.33 -13.47 -15.44
CA ASN A 406 -7.16 -14.35 -16.59
C ASN A 406 -6.57 -15.71 -16.22
N GLU A 407 -5.75 -15.83 -15.18
CA GLU A 407 -5.23 -17.12 -14.71
C GLU A 407 -6.31 -17.96 -14.00
N TRP A 408 -7.37 -17.34 -13.49
CA TRP A 408 -8.51 -18.06 -12.91
C TRP A 408 -9.53 -18.49 -13.96
N THR A 409 -9.69 -17.71 -15.04
CA THR A 409 -10.83 -17.83 -15.96
C THR A 409 -10.47 -18.18 -17.39
N ASN A 410 -9.21 -17.97 -17.79
CA ASN A 410 -8.76 -17.89 -19.20
C ASN A 410 -9.45 -16.78 -20.01
N GLU A 411 -10.01 -15.76 -19.36
CA GLU A 411 -10.68 -14.62 -20.00
C GLU A 411 -9.94 -13.30 -19.73
N SER A 412 -10.11 -12.34 -20.63
CA SER A 412 -9.55 -10.99 -20.43
C SER A 412 -10.34 -10.20 -19.38
N ALA A 413 -9.63 -9.52 -18.49
CA ALA A 413 -10.19 -8.52 -17.58
C ALA A 413 -10.52 -7.19 -18.29
N GLU A 414 -10.03 -7.02 -19.52
CA GLU A 414 -10.25 -5.84 -20.34
C GLU A 414 -11.65 -5.86 -20.96
N GLU A 415 -12.23 -4.69 -21.11
CA GLU A 415 -13.43 -4.44 -21.90
C GLU A 415 -13.02 -4.37 -23.38
N ASP A 416 -13.79 -5.02 -24.25
CA ASP A 416 -13.53 -5.11 -25.71
C ASP A 416 -13.68 -3.76 -26.44
#